data_AF-A0A7L5SP19-F1
#
_entry.id   AF-A0A7L5SP19-F1
#
_cell.length_a   1.000
_cell.length_b   1.000
_cell.length_c   1.000
_cell.angle_alpha   90.00
_cell.angle_beta   90.00
_cell.angle_gamma   90.00
#
_symmetry.space_group_name_H-M   'P 1'
#
loop_
_entity.id
_entity.type
_entity.pdbx_description
1 polymer ?
#
loop_
_entity_poly.entity_id
_entity_poly.type
_entity_poly.pdbx_seq_one_letter_code
_entity_poly.pdbx_strand_id
1 'polypeptide(L)'
;MSRVLRAAALGAALLCAGGLVSGCGGSSHADGKKKEKAHAAKELGKPGKPAALTQIADAIGCKATIVTEADELRQGSCQSSKGDRYTMVTFATAKGQKDWLNTSKDYGGMYLVGARWSVTGQSSGSLKPLRAKLGGAIEQGSVHHGGSKSQGGSGSHDGGMKHDGMKMD
;
A
#
# COMPACT_ATOMS: atom_id res chain seq x y z
N MET A 1 -26.23 -11.44 -38.62
CA MET A 1 -25.48 -10.70 -39.66
C MET A 1 -24.00 -11.09 -39.56
N SER A 2 -23.64 -12.11 -40.33
CA SER A 2 -22.27 -12.64 -40.46
C SER A 2 -21.35 -11.66 -41.18
N ARG A 3 -20.07 -11.57 -40.78
CA ARG A 3 -18.94 -11.42 -41.73
C ARG A 3 -17.71 -12.15 -41.19
N VAL A 4 -17.49 -13.33 -41.78
CA VAL A 4 -16.28 -14.14 -41.72
C VAL A 4 -15.45 -13.77 -42.96
N LEU A 5 -14.17 -13.44 -42.81
CA LEU A 5 -13.16 -13.47 -43.88
C LEU A 5 -11.85 -13.96 -43.24
N ARG A 6 -11.51 -15.24 -43.36
CA ARG A 6 -10.79 -15.94 -44.45
C ARG A 6 -9.33 -15.53 -44.62
N ALA A 7 -8.49 -16.57 -44.56
CA ALA A 7 -7.04 -16.60 -44.44
C ALA A 7 -6.31 -16.52 -45.79
N ALA A 8 -4.99 -16.28 -45.73
CA ALA A 8 -4.04 -16.84 -46.69
C ALA A 8 -2.66 -17.00 -46.01
N ALA A 9 -2.10 -18.20 -46.15
CA ALA A 9 -0.80 -18.66 -45.67
C ALA A 9 0.31 -18.47 -46.73
N LEU A 10 1.54 -18.87 -46.38
CA LEU A 10 2.75 -19.23 -47.16
C LEU A 10 3.98 -18.45 -46.63
N GLY A 11 5.12 -19.03 -46.25
CA GLY A 11 5.59 -20.41 -46.26
C GLY A 11 7.07 -20.52 -45.80
N ALA A 12 7.51 -21.77 -45.60
CA ALA A 12 8.88 -22.32 -45.60
C ALA A 12 9.91 -21.82 -44.56
N ALA A 13 10.24 -22.57 -43.50
CA ALA A 13 11.11 -23.77 -43.43
C ALA A 13 12.63 -23.46 -43.50
N LEU A 14 13.32 -23.59 -42.36
CA LEU A 14 14.76 -23.85 -42.28
C LEU A 14 15.06 -24.90 -41.19
N LEU A 15 15.99 -25.78 -41.55
CA LEU A 15 16.28 -27.12 -41.05
C LEU A 15 17.09 -27.21 -39.73
N CYS A 16 16.75 -28.23 -38.94
CA CYS A 16 17.59 -29.25 -38.27
C CYS A 16 18.90 -28.88 -37.53
N ALA A 17 18.95 -29.22 -36.23
CA ALA A 17 19.91 -30.13 -35.54
C ALA A 17 19.80 -29.83 -34.03
N GLY A 18 19.40 -30.76 -33.14
CA GLY A 18 20.15 -31.97 -32.80
C GLY A 18 20.92 -31.71 -31.50
N GLY A 19 20.31 -32.03 -30.34
CA GLY A 19 20.94 -31.86 -29.03
C GLY A 19 20.11 -32.48 -27.91
N LEU A 20 20.07 -33.81 -27.87
CA LEU A 20 19.58 -34.56 -26.71
C LEU A 20 20.66 -34.55 -25.63
N VAL A 21 20.39 -33.89 -24.51
CA VAL A 21 21.06 -34.22 -23.24
C VAL A 21 20.00 -34.80 -22.30
N SER A 22 19.99 -36.13 -22.22
CA SER A 22 19.35 -36.85 -21.12
C SER A 22 20.26 -36.75 -19.91
N GLY A 23 19.91 -35.86 -18.97
CA GLY A 23 20.44 -35.83 -17.62
C GLY A 23 19.36 -36.32 -16.66
N CYS A 24 19.53 -37.54 -16.14
CA CYS A 24 18.71 -38.13 -15.09
C CYS A 24 19.14 -37.60 -13.71
N GLY A 25 18.16 -37.29 -12.84
CA GLY A 25 18.35 -37.26 -11.39
C GLY A 25 17.94 -35.95 -10.72
N GLY A 26 16.88 -36.01 -9.90
CA GLY A 26 16.63 -34.98 -8.88
C GLY A 26 15.17 -34.64 -8.65
N SER A 27 14.47 -35.51 -7.92
CA SER A 27 13.16 -35.26 -7.34
C SER A 27 13.16 -34.02 -6.43
N SER A 28 12.07 -33.26 -6.51
CA SER A 28 11.55 -32.35 -5.48
C SER A 28 12.40 -31.14 -5.09
N HIS A 29 11.92 -29.94 -5.41
CA HIS A 29 11.48 -28.99 -4.38
C HIS A 29 10.55 -27.93 -4.97
N ALA A 30 9.33 -27.93 -4.47
CA ALA A 30 8.32 -26.94 -4.76
C ALA A 30 8.61 -25.67 -3.97
N ASP A 31 9.35 -24.70 -4.51
CA ASP A 31 9.55 -23.40 -3.83
C ASP A 31 9.68 -22.22 -4.81
N GLY A 32 8.80 -22.15 -5.81
CA GLY A 32 8.86 -21.09 -6.84
C GLY A 32 8.22 -19.74 -6.46
N LYS A 33 7.36 -19.67 -5.43
CA LYS A 33 6.53 -18.47 -5.19
C LYS A 33 7.18 -17.38 -4.33
N LYS A 34 8.30 -17.66 -3.64
CA LYS A 34 8.90 -16.68 -2.69
C LYS A 34 9.88 -15.68 -3.32
N LYS A 35 10.61 -16.07 -4.37
CA LYS A 35 11.65 -15.21 -4.97
C LYS A 35 11.07 -13.97 -5.63
N GLU A 36 9.97 -14.13 -6.37
CA GLU A 36 9.32 -13.03 -7.09
C GLU A 36 8.73 -11.98 -6.14
N LYS A 37 8.08 -12.43 -5.07
CA LYS A 37 7.51 -11.57 -4.00
C LYS A 37 8.60 -10.77 -3.29
N ALA A 38 9.70 -11.45 -2.95
CA ALA A 38 10.84 -10.80 -2.29
C ALA A 38 11.51 -9.77 -3.21
N HIS A 39 11.56 -10.04 -4.51
CA HIS A 39 12.10 -9.09 -5.49
C HIS A 39 11.21 -7.86 -5.62
N ALA A 40 9.90 -8.07 -5.73
CA ALA A 40 8.93 -7.00 -5.84
C ALA A 40 8.89 -6.12 -4.58
N ALA A 41 9.00 -6.71 -3.38
CA ALA A 41 9.11 -5.94 -2.13
C ALA A 41 10.44 -5.15 -2.02
N LYS A 42 11.53 -5.67 -2.60
CA LYS A 42 12.82 -4.97 -2.68
C LYS A 42 12.78 -3.80 -3.66
N GLU A 43 12.11 -3.95 -4.80
CA GLU A 43 11.94 -2.88 -5.80
C GLU A 43 11.23 -1.66 -5.20
N LEU A 44 10.15 -1.87 -4.44
CA LEU A 44 9.44 -0.79 -3.75
C LEU A 44 10.31 -0.03 -2.71
N GLY A 45 11.40 -0.63 -2.24
CA GLY A 45 12.26 -0.07 -1.19
C GLY A 45 13.48 0.75 -1.67
N LYS A 46 13.77 0.80 -2.98
CA LYS A 46 15.03 1.36 -3.51
C LYS A 46 15.06 2.89 -3.54
N PRO A 47 16.03 3.62 -2.90
CA PRO A 47 16.23 5.10 -2.92
C PRO A 47 16.00 5.73 -4.31
N GLY A 48 15.27 6.86 -4.42
CA GLY A 48 14.99 7.52 -5.72
C GLY A 48 13.55 8.03 -5.86
N LYS A 49 13.06 8.22 -7.08
CA LYS A 49 11.67 8.65 -7.33
C LYS A 49 10.65 7.71 -6.66
N PRO A 50 9.45 8.20 -6.27
CA PRO A 50 8.38 7.35 -5.77
C PRO A 50 8.06 6.23 -6.78
N ALA A 51 7.91 5.00 -6.28
CA ALA A 51 7.63 3.85 -7.13
C ALA A 51 6.23 3.94 -7.77
N ALA A 52 6.02 3.18 -8.85
CA ALA A 52 4.68 3.04 -9.41
C ALA A 52 3.75 2.28 -8.44
N LEU A 53 2.48 2.68 -8.36
CA LEU A 53 1.50 2.02 -7.51
C LEU A 53 0.98 0.69 -8.07
N THR A 54 1.28 0.37 -9.35
CA THR A 54 0.75 -0.80 -10.06
C THR A 54 0.97 -2.09 -9.28
N GLN A 55 2.17 -2.32 -8.74
CA GLN A 55 2.47 -3.54 -7.98
C GLN A 55 1.62 -3.67 -6.70
N ILE A 56 1.34 -2.55 -6.02
CA ILE A 56 0.49 -2.54 -4.83
C ILE A 56 -0.98 -2.76 -5.22
N ALA A 57 -1.43 -2.10 -6.29
CA ALA A 57 -2.78 -2.24 -6.83
C ALA A 57 -3.06 -3.66 -7.32
N ASP A 58 -2.09 -4.31 -7.98
CA ASP A 58 -2.17 -5.71 -8.40
C ASP A 58 -2.25 -6.66 -7.20
N ALA A 59 -1.51 -6.36 -6.13
CA ALA A 59 -1.60 -7.13 -4.89
C ALA A 59 -3.00 -7.02 -4.23
N ILE A 60 -3.65 -5.88 -4.36
CA ILE A 60 -5.04 -5.64 -3.94
C ILE A 60 -6.03 -6.30 -4.92
N GLY A 61 -5.68 -6.42 -6.19
CA GLY A 61 -6.58 -6.87 -7.26
C GLY A 61 -7.48 -5.74 -7.76
N CYS A 62 -6.93 -4.53 -7.87
CA CYS A 62 -7.64 -3.34 -8.32
C CYS A 62 -6.79 -2.54 -9.32
N LYS A 63 -7.42 -1.59 -10.03
CA LYS A 63 -6.71 -0.56 -10.78
C LYS A 63 -6.60 0.70 -9.91
N ALA A 64 -5.38 1.22 -9.76
CA ALA A 64 -5.16 2.46 -9.02
C ALA A 64 -5.66 3.68 -9.79
N THR A 65 -6.34 4.57 -9.09
CA THR A 65 -6.55 5.97 -9.51
C THR A 65 -5.51 6.82 -8.81
N ILE A 66 -4.66 7.52 -9.57
CA ILE A 66 -3.66 8.43 -9.00
C ILE A 66 -4.36 9.68 -8.49
N VAL A 67 -4.09 10.04 -7.23
CA VAL A 67 -4.64 11.23 -6.56
C VAL A 67 -3.57 12.30 -6.41
N THR A 68 -2.31 11.90 -6.24
CA THR A 68 -1.18 12.83 -6.11
C THR A 68 0.04 12.26 -6.81
N GLU A 69 0.69 13.10 -7.60
CA GLU A 69 1.92 12.79 -8.31
C GLU A 69 2.92 13.92 -8.05
N ALA A 70 3.86 13.69 -7.13
CA ALA A 70 4.88 14.64 -6.72
C ALA A 70 6.26 13.96 -6.70
N ASP A 71 7.33 14.75 -6.66
CA ASP A 71 8.69 14.20 -6.60
C ASP A 71 8.98 13.51 -5.25
N GLU A 72 8.29 13.90 -4.18
CA GLU A 72 8.46 13.37 -2.83
C GLU A 72 7.59 12.12 -2.56
N LEU A 73 6.40 12.06 -3.17
CA LEU A 73 5.46 10.95 -3.00
C LEU A 73 4.52 10.79 -4.19
N ARG A 74 4.04 9.56 -4.37
CA ARG A 74 2.93 9.24 -5.28
C ARG A 74 1.84 8.53 -4.50
N GLN A 75 0.64 9.09 -4.53
CA GLN A 75 -0.53 8.57 -3.84
C GLN A 75 -1.63 8.22 -4.82
N GLY A 76 -2.33 7.14 -4.53
CA GLY A 76 -3.51 6.73 -5.26
C GLY A 76 -4.46 5.96 -4.37
N SER A 77 -5.66 5.72 -4.88
CA SER A 77 -6.67 4.92 -4.20
C SER A 77 -7.32 3.95 -5.17
N CYS A 78 -7.91 2.90 -4.61
CA CYS A 78 -8.74 1.99 -5.38
C CYS A 78 -9.74 1.27 -4.47
N GLN A 79 -10.68 0.58 -5.10
CA GLN A 79 -11.58 -0.35 -4.44
C GLN A 79 -11.31 -1.77 -4.97
N SER A 80 -11.23 -2.74 -4.07
CA SER A 80 -11.15 -4.16 -4.46
C SER A 80 -12.50 -4.67 -4.97
N SER A 81 -12.51 -5.83 -5.62
CA SER A 81 -13.75 -6.51 -6.03
C SER A 81 -14.70 -6.86 -4.88
N LYS A 82 -14.20 -6.88 -3.63
CA LYS A 82 -15.01 -7.11 -2.42
C LYS A 82 -15.62 -5.84 -1.84
N GLY A 83 -15.33 -4.67 -2.42
CA GLY A 83 -15.82 -3.38 -1.94
C GLY A 83 -14.91 -2.67 -0.94
N ASP A 84 -13.84 -3.32 -0.44
CA ASP A 84 -12.87 -2.66 0.45
C ASP A 84 -12.13 -1.53 -0.28
N ARG A 85 -12.03 -0.37 0.36
CA ARG A 85 -11.29 0.80 -0.14
C ARG A 85 -9.88 0.84 0.43
N TYR A 86 -8.92 1.17 -0.44
CA TYR A 86 -7.51 1.28 -0.09
C TYR A 86 -6.94 2.61 -0.59
N THR A 87 -6.08 3.21 0.23
CA THR A 87 -5.19 4.30 -0.19
C THR A 87 -3.76 3.76 -0.18
N MET A 88 -3.00 4.02 -1.23
CA MET A 88 -1.63 3.56 -1.41
C MET A 88 -0.73 4.77 -1.56
N VAL A 89 0.40 4.79 -0.87
CA VAL A 89 1.40 5.85 -0.99
C VAL A 89 2.76 5.22 -1.17
N THR A 90 3.54 5.73 -2.12
CA THR A 90 4.97 5.44 -2.25
C THR A 90 5.73 6.74 -2.07
N PHE A 91 6.93 6.65 -1.49
CA PHE A 91 7.72 7.81 -1.08
C PHE A 91 9.04 7.83 -1.81
N ALA A 92 9.65 8.98 -2.01
CA ALA A 92 11.00 9.11 -2.59
C ALA A 92 12.12 8.75 -1.60
N THR A 93 11.85 8.94 -0.29
CA THR A 93 12.83 8.68 0.76
C THR A 93 12.19 8.01 1.97
N ALA A 94 12.98 7.28 2.75
CA ALA A 94 12.54 6.70 4.02
C ALA A 94 12.17 7.79 5.06
N LYS A 95 12.88 8.93 5.03
CA LYS A 95 12.52 10.10 5.86
C LYS A 95 11.15 10.65 5.49
N GLY A 96 10.87 10.84 4.21
CA GLY A 96 9.56 11.33 3.74
C GLY A 96 8.42 10.41 4.15
N GLN A 97 8.62 9.10 4.07
CA GLN A 97 7.65 8.12 4.60
C GLN A 97 7.43 8.28 6.11
N LYS A 98 8.50 8.36 6.90
CA LYS A 98 8.43 8.49 8.36
C LYS A 98 7.67 9.76 8.75
N ASP A 99 8.04 10.89 8.16
CA ASP A 99 7.44 12.18 8.43
C ASP A 99 5.94 12.18 8.06
N TRP A 100 5.59 11.58 6.91
CA TRP A 100 4.20 11.40 6.50
C TRP A 100 3.40 10.48 7.43
N LEU A 101 3.97 9.36 7.88
CA LEU A 101 3.29 8.43 8.79
C LEU A 101 3.06 9.03 10.17
N ASN A 102 3.97 9.86 10.66
CA ASN A 102 3.84 10.52 11.95
C ASN A 102 2.58 11.38 12.02
N THR A 103 2.28 12.14 10.96
CA THR A 103 1.07 12.98 10.89
C THR A 103 -0.14 12.20 10.39
N SER A 104 0.03 11.26 9.46
CA SER A 104 -1.10 10.54 8.86
C SER A 104 -1.82 9.63 9.86
N LYS A 105 -1.07 9.01 10.77
CA LYS A 105 -1.65 8.16 11.81
C LYS A 105 -2.54 8.92 12.77
N ASP A 106 -2.35 10.23 12.92
CA ASP A 106 -3.24 11.06 13.72
C ASP A 106 -4.64 11.15 13.10
N TYR A 107 -4.85 10.79 11.84
CA TYR A 107 -6.21 10.66 11.29
C TYR A 107 -6.87 9.30 11.61
N GLY A 108 -6.16 8.40 12.29
CA GLY A 108 -6.62 7.05 12.60
C GLY A 108 -6.49 6.08 11.42
N GLY A 109 -7.21 4.96 11.48
CA GLY A 109 -7.20 3.90 10.47
C GLY A 109 -6.13 2.82 10.69
N MET A 110 -6.03 1.90 9.73
CA MET A 110 -5.05 0.82 9.73
C MET A 110 -4.10 0.97 8.56
N TYR A 111 -2.81 0.75 8.81
CA TYR A 111 -1.74 0.93 7.84
C TYR A 111 -0.95 -0.37 7.68
N LEU A 112 -0.67 -0.76 6.45
CA LEU A 112 0.36 -1.74 6.12
C LEU A 112 1.58 -0.96 5.63
N VAL A 113 2.67 -1.05 6.37
CA VAL A 113 3.88 -0.24 6.18
C VAL A 113 5.02 -1.12 5.71
N GLY A 114 5.63 -0.78 4.58
CA GLY A 114 6.86 -1.39 4.09
C GLY A 114 7.93 -0.36 3.79
N ALA A 115 9.07 -0.77 3.22
CA ALA A 115 10.15 0.16 2.90
C ALA A 115 9.69 1.12 1.79
N ARG A 116 9.49 2.40 2.13
CA ARG A 116 9.06 3.49 1.23
C ARG A 116 7.68 3.34 0.60
N TRP A 117 6.78 2.62 1.26
CA TRP A 117 5.38 2.59 0.88
C TRP A 117 4.47 2.33 2.08
N SER A 118 3.21 2.76 1.95
CA SER A 118 2.14 2.45 2.89
C SER A 118 0.85 2.12 2.14
N VAL A 119 0.02 1.26 2.75
CA VAL A 119 -1.36 1.02 2.31
C VAL A 119 -2.29 1.22 3.50
N THR A 120 -3.22 2.16 3.39
CA THR A 120 -4.27 2.37 4.38
C THR A 120 -5.51 1.59 4.00
N GLY A 121 -6.11 0.91 4.96
CA GLY A 121 -7.35 0.15 4.80
C GLY A 121 -8.29 0.32 5.98
N GLN A 122 -9.54 -0.11 5.82
CA GLN A 122 -10.59 0.06 6.83
C GLN A 122 -10.40 -0.84 8.07
N SER A 123 -9.68 -1.95 7.93
CA SER A 123 -9.47 -2.90 9.03
C SER A 123 -8.17 -3.68 8.90
N SER A 124 -7.66 -4.22 10.01
CA SER A 124 -6.50 -5.12 9.98
C SER A 124 -6.79 -6.39 9.16
N GLY A 125 -8.05 -6.84 9.13
CA GLY A 125 -8.50 -7.97 8.33
C GLY A 125 -8.30 -7.76 6.83
N SER A 126 -8.59 -6.56 6.33
CA SER A 126 -8.37 -6.18 4.93
C SER A 126 -6.87 -6.15 4.54
N LEU A 127 -6.00 -5.82 5.50
CA LEU A 127 -4.55 -5.66 5.26
C LEU A 127 -3.74 -6.95 5.45
N LYS A 128 -4.21 -7.91 6.25
CA LYS A 128 -3.51 -9.19 6.49
C LYS A 128 -3.19 -9.97 5.19
N PRO A 129 -4.12 -10.12 4.23
CA PRO A 129 -3.80 -10.75 2.95
C PRO A 129 -2.74 -9.99 2.15
N LEU A 130 -2.76 -8.66 2.21
CA LEU A 130 -1.77 -7.82 1.53
C LEU A 130 -0.38 -7.98 2.17
N ARG A 131 -0.30 -8.02 3.49
CA ARG A 131 0.95 -8.29 4.22
C ARG A 131 1.57 -9.62 3.81
N ALA A 132 0.78 -10.66 3.60
CA ALA A 132 1.29 -11.95 3.12
C ALA A 132 1.86 -11.87 1.69
N LYS A 133 1.39 -10.92 0.86
CA LYS A 133 1.86 -10.73 -0.51
C LYS A 133 3.04 -9.76 -0.62
N LEU A 134 3.01 -8.66 0.13
CA LEU A 134 3.93 -7.53 0.00
C LEU A 134 4.96 -7.45 1.13
N GLY A 135 4.76 -8.19 2.23
CA GLY A 135 5.52 -8.04 3.46
C GLY A 135 5.06 -6.83 4.27
N GLY A 136 5.98 -6.28 5.08
CA GLY A 136 5.71 -5.12 5.94
C GLY A 136 5.06 -5.45 7.29
N ALA A 137 4.75 -4.39 8.02
CA ALA A 137 4.12 -4.41 9.34
C ALA A 137 2.75 -3.74 9.28
N ILE A 138 1.76 -4.30 10.01
CA ILE A 138 0.47 -3.64 10.19
C ILE A 138 0.57 -2.78 11.42
N GLU A 139 0.20 -1.52 11.29
CA GLU A 139 0.26 -0.48 12.32
C GLU A 139 -1.10 0.22 12.42
N GLN A 140 -1.49 0.61 13.63
CA GLN A 140 -2.75 1.31 13.89
C GLN A 140 -2.49 2.80 14.08
N GLY A 141 -3.34 3.65 13.49
CA GLY A 141 -3.36 5.07 13.75
C GLY A 141 -3.99 5.42 15.10
N SER A 142 -3.84 6.66 15.53
CA SER A 142 -4.41 7.20 16.76
C SER A 142 -5.93 6.96 16.82
N VAL A 143 -6.41 6.44 17.95
CA VAL A 143 -7.84 6.29 18.22
C VAL A 143 -8.34 7.56 18.91
N HIS A 144 -9.03 8.41 18.17
CA HIS A 144 -9.73 9.55 18.75
C HIS A 144 -11.01 9.07 19.43
N HIS A 145 -10.88 8.58 20.66
CA HIS A 145 -12.03 8.35 21.51
C HIS A 145 -12.64 9.72 21.86
N GLY A 146 -13.72 10.09 21.18
CA GLY A 146 -14.64 11.13 21.63
C GLY A 146 -15.06 10.82 23.06
N GLY A 147 -14.87 11.80 23.96
CA GLY A 147 -14.93 11.61 25.40
C GLY A 147 -16.22 10.96 25.90
N SER A 148 -16.05 9.98 26.78
CA SER A 148 -16.95 9.68 27.90
C SER A 148 -16.25 8.74 28.88
N LYS A 149 -15.46 9.33 29.78
CA LYS A 149 -15.34 8.82 31.14
C LYS A 149 -15.55 9.99 32.11
N SER A 150 -16.82 10.22 32.45
CA SER A 150 -17.16 10.75 33.77
C SER A 150 -16.69 9.74 34.82
N GLN A 151 -15.53 9.97 35.40
CA GLN A 151 -15.12 9.57 36.74
C GLN A 151 -14.30 10.77 37.23
N GLY A 152 -14.88 11.72 37.96
CA GLY A 152 -15.18 11.50 39.37
C GLY A 152 -13.90 11.72 40.17
N GLY A 153 -13.54 12.99 40.37
CA GLY A 153 -12.36 13.39 41.14
C GLY A 153 -12.49 14.86 41.53
N SER A 154 -13.08 15.10 42.70
CA SER A 154 -13.13 16.41 43.34
C SER A 154 -11.73 16.98 43.50
N GLY A 155 -11.48 18.14 42.90
CA GLY A 155 -10.30 18.96 43.15
C GLY A 155 -10.73 20.41 43.07
N SER A 156 -10.92 21.03 44.23
CA SER A 156 -11.19 22.46 44.36
C SER A 156 -10.14 23.29 43.63
N HIS A 157 -10.57 24.20 42.76
CA HIS A 157 -9.77 25.36 42.38
C HIS A 157 -10.53 26.65 42.72
N ASP A 158 -10.22 27.17 43.89
CA ASP A 158 -10.46 28.56 44.22
C ASP A 158 -9.53 29.41 43.33
N GLY A 159 -10.08 30.39 42.60
CA GLY A 159 -9.32 31.16 41.64
C GLY A 159 -10.17 32.12 40.83
N GLY A 160 -10.68 33.16 41.51
CA GLY A 160 -11.37 34.26 40.85
C GLY A 160 -10.43 35.07 39.96
N MET A 161 -10.85 35.33 38.72
CA MET A 161 -10.28 36.38 37.87
C MET A 161 -11.44 37.27 37.41
N LYS A 162 -11.48 38.49 37.96
CA LYS A 162 -12.42 39.53 37.57
C LYS A 162 -12.01 40.06 36.19
N HIS A 163 -12.96 40.14 35.27
CA HIS A 163 -12.78 40.84 34.00
C HIS A 163 -13.18 42.31 34.21
N ASP A 164 -12.19 43.17 34.43
CA ASP A 164 -12.39 44.61 34.37
C ASP A 164 -12.47 45.05 32.91
N GLY A 165 -13.66 45.53 32.53
CA GLY A 165 -13.98 46.00 31.20
C GLY A 165 -13.26 47.31 30.86
N MET A 166 -12.56 47.33 29.74
CA MET A 166 -11.99 48.53 29.15
C MET A 166 -13.12 49.34 28.50
N LYS A 167 -13.41 50.53 29.04
CA LYS A 167 -14.20 51.56 28.34
C LYS A 167 -13.36 52.10 27.18
N MET A 168 -14.01 52.29 26.04
CA MET A 168 -13.47 53.01 24.88
C MET A 168 -14.01 54.43 24.99
N ASP A 169 -13.10 55.41 25.03
CA ASP A 169 -13.40 56.85 25.00
C ASP A 169 -14.06 57.28 23.68
#